data_AF-A0A839I731-F1
#
_entry.id   AF-A0A839I731-F1
#
_cell.length_a   1.000
_cell.length_b   1.000
_cell.length_c   1.000
_cell.angle_alpha   90.00
_cell.angle_beta   90.00
_cell.angle_gamma   90.00
#
_symmetry.space_group_name_H-M   'P 1'
#
loop_
_entity.id
_entity.type
_entity.pdbx_description
1 polymer ?
#
loop_
_entity_poly.entity_id
_entity_poly.type
_entity_poly.pdbx_seq_one_letter_code
_entity_poly.pdbx_strand_id
1 'polypeptide(L)' 'MNVSFTIFKNNVSWDAPIHQLNSDVLLRNVLIKGNLNTFDIQFSYCEETGEGSITNSDNHSIGNFSISY' A
#
# COMPACT_ATOMS: atom_id res chain seq x y z
N MET A 1 -5.27 -4.96 -13.55
CA MET A 1 -4.61 -5.23 -12.26
C MET A 1 -5.33 -4.43 -11.18
N ASN A 2 -5.82 -5.13 -10.17
CA ASN A 2 -6.42 -4.51 -9.00
C ASN A 2 -5.47 -4.68 -7.82
N VAL A 3 -5.31 -3.62 -7.02
CA VAL A 3 -4.52 -3.66 -5.79
C VAL A 3 -5.44 -3.46 -4.61
N SER A 4 -5.41 -4.41 -3.68
CA SER A 4 -6.14 -4.36 -2.43
C SER A 4 -5.21 -3.86 -1.34
N PHE A 5 -5.51 -2.73 -0.74
CA PHE A 5 -4.72 -2.11 0.33
C PHE A 5 -5.36 -2.37 1.68
N THR A 6 -4.54 -2.47 2.73
CA THR A 6 -4.96 -2.45 4.13
C THR A 6 -4.01 -1.59 4.95
N ILE A 7 -4.55 -0.66 5.73
CA ILE A 7 -3.83 0.16 6.70
C ILE A 7 -4.26 -0.23 8.11
N PHE A 8 -3.31 -0.64 8.95
CA PHE A 8 -3.60 -1.28 10.22
C PHE A 8 -4.17 -0.33 11.29
N LYS A 9 -3.65 0.90 11.36
CA LYS A 9 -3.97 1.86 12.43
C LYS A 9 -5.48 2.10 12.61
N ASN A 10 -6.23 2.12 11.51
CA ASN A 10 -7.67 2.36 11.49
C ASN A 10 -8.46 1.19 10.87
N ASN A 11 -7.80 0.06 10.60
CA ASN A 11 -8.33 -1.08 9.85
C ASN A 11 -9.06 -0.65 8.55
N VAL A 12 -8.42 0.25 7.79
CA VAL A 12 -8.98 0.79 6.56
C VAL A 12 -8.46 -0.03 5.39
N SER A 13 -9.36 -0.58 4.60
CA SER A 13 -9.02 -1.34 3.40
C SER A 13 -9.80 -0.81 2.19
N TRP A 14 -9.17 -0.87 1.03
CA TRP A 14 -9.81 -0.49 -0.23
C TRP A 14 -9.14 -1.15 -1.41
N ASP A 15 -9.91 -1.26 -2.49
CA ASP A 15 -9.40 -1.66 -3.80
C ASP A 15 -9.12 -0.45 -4.69
N ALA A 16 -8.09 -0.56 -5.50
CA ALA A 16 -7.80 0.40 -6.55
C ALA A 16 -7.38 -0.30 -7.85
N PRO A 17 -8.08 -0.07 -8.96
CA PRO A 17 -7.58 -0.46 -10.26
C PRO A 17 -6.36 0.41 -10.60
N ILE A 18 -5.24 -0.23 -10.95
CA ILE A 18 -4.04 0.47 -11.39
C ILE A 18 -3.53 -0.11 -12.71
N HIS A 19 -2.96 0.76 -13.54
CA HIS A 19 -2.41 0.36 -14.83
C HIS A 19 -1.00 -0.23 -14.71
N GLN A 20 -0.23 0.22 -13.72
CA GLN A 20 1.16 -0.19 -13.49
C GLN A 20 1.44 -0.23 -11.99
N LEU A 21 2.24 -1.22 -11.57
CA LEU A 21 2.76 -1.28 -10.21
C LEU A 21 3.96 -0.34 -10.09
N ASN A 22 3.74 0.83 -9.50
CA ASN A 22 4.74 1.86 -9.27
C ASN A 22 4.54 2.40 -7.83
N SER A 23 5.62 2.59 -7.09
CA SER A 23 5.63 3.24 -5.77
C SER A 23 4.87 4.58 -5.73
N ASP A 24 4.96 5.44 -6.76
CA ASP A 24 4.23 6.71 -6.82
C ASP A 24 2.72 6.49 -6.90
N VAL A 25 2.28 5.49 -7.67
CA VAL A 25 0.88 5.12 -7.82
C VAL A 25 0.34 4.54 -6.51
N LEU A 26 1.12 3.67 -5.85
CA LEU A 26 0.80 3.13 -4.53
C LEU A 26 0.72 4.25 -3.49
N LEU A 27 1.72 5.13 -3.45
CA LEU A 27 1.81 6.27 -2.54
C LEU A 27 0.57 7.17 -2.67
N ARG A 28 0.20 7.54 -3.90
CA ARG A 28 -0.97 8.37 -4.14
C ARG A 28 -2.25 7.74 -3.61
N ASN A 29 -2.44 6.42 -3.79
CA ASN A 29 -3.61 5.73 -3.28
C ASN A 29 -3.63 5.74 -1.74
N VAL A 30 -2.50 5.42 -1.12
CA VAL A 30 -2.36 5.37 0.33
C VAL A 30 -2.53 6.74 0.98
N LEU A 31 -2.01 7.82 0.40
CA LEU A 31 -2.17 9.17 0.94
C LEU A 31 -3.61 9.68 0.83
N ILE A 32 -4.33 9.35 -0.25
CA ILE A 32 -5.72 9.80 -0.44
C ILE A 32 -6.69 9.01 0.43
N LYS A 33 -6.53 7.68 0.53
CA LYS A 33 -7.52 6.79 1.17
C LYS A 33 -7.08 6.22 2.51
N GLY A 34 -5.78 6.14 2.79
CA GLY A 34 -5.23 5.47 3.96
C GLY A 34 -5.37 6.22 5.28
N ASN A 35 -5.78 7.51 5.25
CA ASN A 35 -5.97 8.36 6.43
C ASN A 35 -4.76 8.28 7.39
N LEU A 36 -3.57 8.48 6.84
CA LEU A 36 -2.31 8.41 7.56
C LEU A 36 -1.90 9.80 8.08
N ASN A 37 -1.24 9.81 9.24
CA ASN A 37 -0.69 11.04 9.84
C ASN A 37 0.78 11.25 9.46
N THR A 38 1.29 10.48 8.51
CA THR A 38 2.69 10.52 8.05
C THR A 38 2.75 10.48 6.53
N PHE A 39 3.74 11.17 5.97
CA PHE A 39 4.04 11.18 4.54
C PHE A 39 5.25 10.32 4.18
N ASP A 40 6.06 9.94 5.18
CA ASP A 40 7.19 9.04 4.98
C ASP A 40 6.69 7.60 4.90
N ILE A 41 6.44 7.16 3.67
CA ILE A 41 5.89 5.84 3.34
C ILE A 41 6.83 5.16 2.35
N GLN A 42 7.17 3.92 2.65
CA GLN A 42 7.96 3.05 1.79
C GLN A 42 7.17 1.79 1.43
N PHE A 43 7.49 1.22 0.27
CA PHE A 43 6.86 0.01 -0.25
C PHE A 43 7.89 -1.07 -0.51
N SER A 44 7.55 -2.30 -0.16
CA SER A 44 8.25 -3.50 -0.60
C SER A 44 7.25 -4.42 -1.28
N TYR A 45 7.67 -5.16 -2.30
CA TYR A 45 6.81 -6.06 -3.06
C TYR A 45 7.54 -7.38 -3.34
N CYS A 46 6.83 -8.48 -3.14
CA CYS A 46 7.28 -9.82 -3.48
C CYS A 46 6.49 -10.33 -4.69
N GLU A 47 7.17 -10.48 -5.82
CA GLU A 47 6.53 -10.94 -7.07
C GLU A 47 6.01 -12.37 -6.97
N GLU A 48 6.66 -13.23 -6.16
CA GLU A 48 6.27 -14.63 -6.00
C GLU A 48 4.93 -14.79 -5.25
N THR A 49 4.69 -13.96 -4.23
CA THR A 49 3.46 -14.02 -3.42
C THR A 49 2.37 -13.09 -3.93
N GLY A 50 2.73 -12.08 -4.73
CA GLY A 50 1.80 -11.03 -5.14
C GLY A 50 1.43 -10.08 -4.00
N GLU A 51 2.23 -10.06 -2.93
CA GLU A 51 1.99 -9.24 -1.74
C GLU A 51 3.10 -8.21 -1.53
N GLY A 52 2.75 -7.10 -0.91
CA GLY A 52 3.68 -6.06 -0.53
C GLY A 52 3.37 -5.45 0.83
N SER A 53 4.40 -4.86 1.43
CA SER A 53 4.31 -4.19 2.73
C SER A 53 4.41 -2.68 2.56
N ILE A 54 3.78 -1.96 3.50
CA ILE A 54 3.80 -0.51 3.60
C ILE A 54 4.43 -0.17 4.94
N THR A 55 5.58 0.51 4.93
CA THR A 55 6.32 0.88 6.14
C THR A 55 6.45 2.39 6.28
N ASN A 56 6.63 2.88 7.51
CA ASN A 56 6.97 4.27 7.77
C ASN A 56 8.50 4.49 7.82
N SER A 57 8.93 5.73 8.10
CA SER A 57 10.33 6.12 8.30
C SER A 57 11.09 5.30 9.37
N ASP A 58 10.38 4.73 10.34
CA ASP A 58 10.95 3.91 11.41
C ASP A 58 11.02 2.42 11.04
N ASN A 59 10.74 2.07 9.77
CA ASN A 59 10.55 0.71 9.28
C ASN A 59 9.43 -0.08 9.98
N HIS A 60 8.50 0.60 10.66
CA HIS A 60 7.32 -0.05 11.21
C HIS A 60 6.31 -0.34 10.10
N SER A 61 5.81 -1.57 10.07
CA SER A 61 4.73 -1.96 9.17
C SER A 61 3.44 -1.25 9.58
N ILE A 62 2.93 -0.41 8.68
CA ILE A 62 1.69 0.37 8.86
C ILE A 62 0.55 -0.16 7.99
N GLY A 63 0.85 -1.10 7.10
CA GLY A 63 -0.12 -1.73 6.23
C GLY A 63 0.51 -2.73 5.26
N ASN A 64 -0.33 -3.29 4.40
CA ASN A 64 0.07 -4.19 3.34
C ASN A 64 -0.83 -3.97 2.11
N PHE A 65 -0.39 -4.50 0.98
CA PHE A 65 -1.19 -4.57 -0.24
C PHE A 65 -1.01 -5.91 -0.93
N SER A 66 -2.00 -6.32 -1.71
CA SER A 66 -1.91 -7.51 -2.57
C SER A 66 -2.41 -7.19 -3.97
N ILE A 67 -1.93 -7.97 -4.94
CA ILE A 67 -2.19 -7.76 -6.36
C ILE A 67 -3.01 -8.91 -6.91
N SER A 68 -4.03 -8.57 -7.69
CA SER A 68 -4.83 -9.51 -8.48
C SER A 68 -4.94 -9.04 -9.93
N TYR A 69 -5.07 -10.00 -10.86
CA TYR A 69 -5.14 -9.75 -12.30
C TYR A 69 -6.56 -9.81 -12.83
#